data_AF-A0A1L7GG02-F1
#
_entry.id   AF-A0A1L7GG02-F1
#
_cell.length_a   1.000
_cell.length_b   1.000
_cell.length_c   1.000
_cell.angle_alpha   90.00
_cell.angle_beta   90.00
_cell.angle_gamma   90.00
#
_symmetry.space_group_name_H-M   'P 1'
#
loop_
_entity.id
_entity.type
_entity.pdbx_description
1 polymer ?
#
loop_
_entity_poly.entity_id
_entity_poly.type
_entity_poly.pdbx_seq_one_letter_code
_entity_poly.pdbx_strand_id
1 'polypeptide(L)'
;MCEDCLAGYSRCVHVTADAADAYRQAMRLCALMEHHGEEAELLTHLESVDEVRRMAAALPNSRFVHHPCPGARPSCGAGGCEPDVSVMDDRELEAHLPLAMSARFAPGTAEDRVVAALGDNGSAVFLVWPGRWPDRPEHGLHGSRHDAVQVAFRGDHSDPALLSGRHAVHVHVSKESGHRGVEYLAAQAGVHP
;
A
#
# COMPACT_ATOMS: atom_id res chain seq x y z
N MET A 1 0.36 -7.80 8.85
CA MET A 1 -1.09 -8.14 8.86
C MET A 1 -1.34 -9.01 7.63
N CYS A 2 -2.25 -9.99 7.68
CA CYS A 2 -2.51 -10.90 6.56
C CYS A 2 -3.36 -10.18 5.48
N GLU A 3 -3.05 -10.35 4.19
CA GLU A 3 -3.81 -9.80 3.05
C GLU A 3 -5.32 -10.13 3.14
N ASP A 4 -5.66 -11.31 3.70
CA ASP A 4 -7.04 -11.75 3.92
C ASP A 4 -7.85 -10.89 4.91
N CYS A 5 -7.19 -10.09 5.77
CA CYS A 5 -7.88 -9.21 6.72
C CYS A 5 -8.36 -7.89 6.08
N LEU A 6 -7.75 -7.45 4.97
CA LEU A 6 -8.03 -6.16 4.31
C LEU A 6 -9.11 -6.29 3.21
N ALA A 7 -9.30 -7.49 2.65
CA ALA A 7 -10.20 -7.72 1.51
C ALA A 7 -11.71 -7.58 1.83
N GLY A 8 -12.11 -7.61 3.10
CA GLY A 8 -13.53 -7.61 3.47
C GLY A 8 -14.23 -6.25 3.41
N TYR A 9 -13.51 -5.13 3.62
CA TYR A 9 -14.12 -3.83 3.92
C TYR A 9 -13.33 -2.63 3.39
N SER A 10 -12.55 -2.84 2.32
CA SER A 10 -11.96 -1.77 1.54
C SER A 10 -12.97 -1.21 0.53
N ARG A 11 -13.04 0.11 0.39
CA ARG A 11 -13.84 0.79 -0.64
C ARG A 11 -13.03 1.89 -1.29
N CYS A 12 -13.03 1.89 -2.63
CA CYS A 12 -12.47 2.97 -3.42
C CYS A 12 -13.34 4.22 -3.23
N VAL A 13 -12.71 5.35 -2.91
CA VAL A 13 -13.39 6.65 -2.74
C VAL A 13 -12.82 7.73 -3.67
N HIS A 14 -11.69 7.46 -4.34
CA HIS A 14 -11.08 8.38 -5.29
C HIS A 14 -10.27 7.62 -6.34
N VAL A 15 -10.34 8.05 -7.60
CA VAL A 15 -9.46 7.53 -8.67
C VAL A 15 -9.00 8.67 -9.57
N THR A 16 -7.69 8.81 -9.73
CA THR A 16 -7.06 9.91 -10.48
C THR A 16 -5.89 9.40 -11.33
N ALA A 17 -5.53 10.15 -12.38
CA ALA A 17 -4.29 9.90 -13.13
C ALA A 17 -3.08 10.63 -12.52
N ASP A 18 -3.29 11.48 -11.52
CA ASP A 18 -2.26 12.25 -10.84
C ASP A 18 -1.90 11.60 -9.49
N ALA A 19 -0.68 11.06 -9.38
CA ALA A 19 -0.17 10.45 -8.16
C ALA A 19 -0.16 11.42 -6.97
N ALA A 20 0.20 12.69 -7.19
CA ALA A 20 0.25 13.68 -6.13
C ALA A 20 -1.16 14.04 -5.62
N ASP A 21 -2.14 14.04 -6.51
CA ASP A 21 -3.55 14.20 -6.13
C ASP A 21 -4.06 13.02 -5.30
N ALA A 22 -3.76 11.78 -5.70
CA ALA A 22 -4.12 10.59 -4.93
C ALA A 22 -3.50 10.62 -3.52
N TYR A 23 -2.21 10.96 -3.42
CA TYR A 23 -1.52 11.08 -2.14
C TYR A 23 -2.15 12.18 -1.27
N ARG A 24 -2.39 13.37 -1.82
CA ARG A 24 -3.03 14.48 -1.10
C ARG A 24 -4.41 14.09 -0.57
N GLN A 25 -5.17 13.34 -1.37
CA GLN A 25 -6.50 12.89 -0.99
C GLN A 25 -6.46 11.85 0.14
N ALA A 26 -5.50 10.93 0.11
CA ALA A 26 -5.27 10.03 1.23
C ALA A 26 -4.86 10.76 2.50
N MET A 27 -3.97 11.74 2.41
CA MET A 27 -3.58 12.53 3.58
C MET A 27 -4.75 13.31 4.19
N ARG A 28 -5.70 13.80 3.36
CA ARG A 28 -6.96 14.39 3.85
C ARG A 28 -7.79 13.38 4.64
N LEU A 29 -7.93 12.15 4.13
CA LEU A 29 -8.63 11.08 4.84
C LEU A 29 -7.91 10.69 6.14
N CYS A 30 -6.59 10.56 6.13
CA CYS A 30 -5.80 10.30 7.34
C CYS A 30 -6.06 11.37 8.41
N ALA A 31 -6.20 12.64 8.02
CA ALA A 31 -6.48 13.73 8.96
C ALA A 31 -7.87 13.62 9.64
N LEU A 32 -8.79 12.79 9.13
CA LEU A 32 -10.10 12.54 9.73
C LEU A 32 -10.06 11.43 10.80
N MET A 33 -8.98 10.67 10.90
CA MET A 33 -8.84 9.61 11.90
C MET A 33 -8.74 10.21 13.31
N GLU A 34 -9.38 9.55 14.28
CA GLU A 34 -9.27 9.90 15.70
C GLU A 34 -7.91 9.47 16.27
N HIS A 35 -7.42 8.32 15.80
CA HIS A 35 -6.11 7.80 16.15
C HIS A 35 -5.35 7.37 14.89
N HIS A 36 -4.09 7.76 14.82
CA HIS A 36 -3.16 7.30 13.79
C HIS A 36 -2.35 6.11 14.32
N GLY A 37 -2.14 5.11 13.47
CA GLY A 37 -1.15 4.08 13.76
C GLY A 37 0.26 4.66 13.80
N GLU A 38 1.13 3.99 14.55
CA GLU A 38 2.54 4.42 14.73
C GLU A 38 3.38 4.22 13.46
N GLU A 39 2.94 3.32 12.57
CA GLU A 39 3.66 2.93 11.36
C GLU A 39 2.71 2.95 10.15
N ALA A 40 3.20 3.49 9.04
CA ALA A 40 2.65 3.25 7.71
C ALA A 40 3.27 1.97 7.13
N GLU A 41 2.50 1.23 6.35
CA GLU A 41 2.95 0.05 5.62
C GLU A 41 3.06 0.35 4.13
N LEU A 42 4.12 -0.15 3.50
CA LEU A 42 4.29 -0.17 2.05
C LEU A 42 4.32 -1.61 1.55
N LEU A 43 3.58 -1.88 0.48
CA LEU A 43 3.65 -3.13 -0.27
C LEU A 43 3.81 -2.84 -1.77
N THR A 44 4.72 -3.52 -2.45
CA THR A 44 4.91 -3.39 -3.89
C THR A 44 5.44 -4.67 -4.48
N HIS A 45 5.18 -4.88 -5.77
CA HIS A 45 5.90 -5.84 -6.60
C HIS A 45 6.99 -5.11 -7.37
N LEU A 46 8.09 -5.78 -7.68
CA LEU A 46 9.25 -5.21 -8.36
C LEU A 46 9.69 -6.20 -9.42
N GLU A 47 9.68 -5.77 -10.67
CA GLU A 47 9.92 -6.61 -11.85
C GLU A 47 11.31 -6.42 -12.44
N SER A 48 12.03 -5.37 -12.02
CA SER A 48 13.36 -5.04 -12.51
C SER A 48 14.35 -4.76 -11.38
N VAL A 49 15.64 -5.00 -11.66
CA VAL A 49 16.75 -4.67 -10.77
C VAL A 49 16.74 -3.18 -10.42
N ASP A 50 16.50 -2.31 -11.40
CA ASP A 50 16.46 -0.85 -11.20
C ASP A 50 15.35 -0.43 -10.22
N GLU A 51 14.18 -1.06 -10.27
CA GLU A 51 13.10 -0.82 -9.29
C GLU A 51 13.53 -1.26 -7.89
N VAL A 52 14.14 -2.44 -7.77
CA VAL A 52 14.62 -2.95 -6.48
C VAL A 52 15.67 -2.03 -5.88
N ARG A 53 16.66 -1.57 -6.66
CA ARG A 53 17.71 -0.65 -6.18
C ARG A 53 17.14 0.70 -5.75
N ARG A 54 16.23 1.29 -6.54
CA ARG A 54 15.58 2.56 -6.19
C ARG A 54 14.80 2.45 -4.89
N MET A 55 14.02 1.39 -4.72
CA MET A 55 13.20 1.20 -3.53
C MET A 55 14.04 0.84 -2.29
N ALA A 56 15.09 0.03 -2.43
CA ALA A 56 16.02 -0.25 -1.35
C ALA A 56 16.75 1.02 -0.88
N ALA A 57 17.09 1.94 -1.79
CA ALA A 57 17.68 3.23 -1.44
C ALA A 57 16.67 4.16 -0.73
N ALA A 58 15.40 4.14 -1.14
CA ALA A 58 14.35 4.93 -0.51
C ALA A 58 14.01 4.43 0.90
N LEU A 59 14.01 3.11 1.10
CA LEU A 59 13.68 2.45 2.36
C LEU A 59 14.70 1.34 2.68
N PRO A 60 15.84 1.68 3.32
CA PRO A 60 16.94 0.74 3.56
C PRO A 60 16.61 -0.45 4.47
N ASN A 61 15.56 -0.35 5.29
CA ASN A 61 15.15 -1.41 6.23
C ASN A 61 13.97 -2.25 5.69
N SER A 62 13.79 -2.28 4.37
CA SER A 62 12.68 -3.00 3.75
C SER A 62 12.97 -4.49 3.66
N ARG A 63 11.91 -5.28 3.80
CA ARG A 63 11.98 -6.72 3.61
C ARG A 63 11.60 -7.05 2.17
N PHE A 64 12.46 -7.81 1.50
CA PHE A 64 12.23 -8.34 0.15
C PHE A 64 12.00 -9.84 0.24
N VAL A 65 10.95 -10.32 -0.40
CA VAL A 65 10.60 -11.74 -0.45
C VAL A 65 10.24 -12.12 -1.87
N HIS A 66 10.40 -13.40 -2.20
CA HIS A 66 9.89 -13.91 -3.47
C HIS A 66 8.37 -13.79 -3.52
N HIS A 67 7.85 -13.28 -4.65
CA HIS A 67 6.42 -13.25 -4.88
C HIS A 67 5.86 -14.69 -4.79
N PRO A 68 4.73 -14.94 -4.10
CA PRO A 68 4.16 -16.27 -3.92
C PRO A 68 3.61 -16.94 -5.20
N CYS A 69 3.99 -16.48 -6.40
CA CYS A 69 3.51 -17.05 -7.66
C CYS A 69 4.00 -18.49 -7.85
N PRO A 70 3.10 -19.45 -8.18
CA PRO A 70 3.49 -20.83 -8.44
C PRO A 70 4.23 -20.93 -9.78
N GLY A 71 5.54 -21.23 -9.75
CA GLY A 71 6.27 -21.62 -10.96
C GLY A 71 7.77 -21.29 -10.99
N ALA A 72 8.22 -20.30 -10.20
CA ALA A 72 9.60 -19.81 -10.25
C ALA A 72 10.23 -19.68 -8.87
N ARG A 73 9.94 -20.60 -7.94
CA ARG A 73 10.74 -20.66 -6.71
C ARG A 73 12.14 -21.17 -7.09
N PRO A 74 13.22 -20.43 -6.80
CA PRO A 74 14.52 -21.07 -6.65
C PRO A 74 14.36 -22.21 -5.64
N SER A 75 15.13 -23.30 -5.79
CA SER A 75 15.14 -24.42 -4.84
C SER A 75 15.67 -23.96 -3.48
N CYS A 76 14.84 -23.26 -2.72
CA CYS A 76 15.11 -22.81 -1.38
C CYS A 76 14.44 -23.80 -0.44
N GLY A 77 15.23 -24.37 0.47
CA GLY A 77 14.74 -25.29 1.50
C GLY A 77 13.65 -24.68 2.38
N ALA A 78 13.16 -25.45 3.35
CA ALA A 78 11.98 -25.14 4.17
C ALA A 78 12.00 -23.79 4.95
N GLY A 79 13.12 -23.06 4.96
CA GLY A 79 13.23 -21.72 5.56
C GLY A 79 13.00 -20.54 4.62
N GLY A 80 12.92 -20.75 3.30
CA GLY A 80 12.85 -19.68 2.30
C GLY A 80 14.17 -18.90 2.16
N CYS A 81 14.55 -18.51 0.95
CA CYS A 81 15.65 -17.57 0.76
C CYS A 81 15.03 -16.17 0.66
N GLU A 82 15.12 -15.36 1.71
CA GLU A 82 14.91 -13.92 1.55
C GLU A 82 16.15 -13.36 0.85
N PRO A 83 16.02 -12.75 -0.35
CA PRO A 83 17.15 -12.16 -1.02
C PRO A 83 17.70 -10.99 -0.20
N ASP A 84 18.99 -11.03 0.12
CA ASP A 84 19.69 -9.89 0.72
C ASP A 84 20.10 -8.93 -0.40
N VAL A 85 19.16 -8.05 -0.76
CA VAL A 85 19.32 -7.02 -1.80
C VAL A 85 20.52 -6.11 -1.52
N SER A 86 20.96 -5.97 -0.26
CA SER A 86 22.06 -5.07 0.10
C SER A 86 23.43 -5.58 -0.35
N VAL A 87 23.59 -6.90 -0.53
CA VAL A 87 24.87 -7.54 -0.86
C VAL A 87 24.89 -8.18 -2.25
N MET A 88 23.73 -8.55 -2.80
CA MET A 88 23.62 -9.15 -4.13
C MET A 88 24.05 -8.16 -5.22
N ASP A 89 24.77 -8.65 -6.23
CA ASP A 89 24.99 -7.89 -7.46
C ASP A 89 23.73 -7.89 -8.35
N ASP A 90 23.76 -7.12 -9.44
CA ASP A 90 22.59 -6.96 -10.30
C ASP A 90 22.20 -8.25 -11.04
N ARG A 91 23.17 -9.11 -11.37
CA ARG A 91 22.92 -10.38 -12.05
C ARG A 91 22.34 -11.42 -11.09
N GLU A 92 22.84 -11.44 -9.87
CA GLU A 92 22.27 -12.24 -8.79
C GLU A 92 20.83 -11.81 -8.54
N LEU A 93 20.59 -10.50 -8.39
CA LEU A 93 19.26 -9.96 -8.13
C LEU A 93 18.27 -10.26 -9.26
N GLU A 94 18.71 -10.16 -10.52
CA GLU A 94 17.90 -10.48 -11.69
C GLU A 94 17.36 -11.93 -11.65
N ALA A 95 18.13 -12.87 -11.11
CA ALA A 95 17.72 -14.27 -10.97
C ALA A 95 16.63 -14.48 -9.88
N HIS A 96 16.43 -13.50 -8.99
CA HIS A 96 15.44 -13.55 -7.92
C HIS A 96 14.12 -12.85 -8.27
N LEU A 97 14.08 -12.09 -9.37
CA LEU A 97 12.88 -11.36 -9.80
C LEU A 97 11.77 -12.30 -10.30
N PRO A 98 10.48 -11.91 -10.16
CA PRO A 98 10.00 -10.70 -9.49
C PRO A 98 10.02 -10.82 -7.95
N LEU A 99 10.20 -9.70 -7.28
CA LEU A 99 10.20 -9.61 -5.81
C LEU A 99 8.98 -8.86 -5.29
N ALA A 100 8.46 -9.31 -4.16
CA ALA A 100 7.56 -8.54 -3.34
C ALA A 100 8.37 -7.83 -2.25
N MET A 101 8.09 -6.55 -2.04
CA MET A 101 8.73 -5.74 -1.01
C MET A 101 7.66 -5.27 -0.03
N SER A 102 7.98 -5.40 1.26
CA SER A 102 7.19 -4.83 2.35
C SER A 102 8.06 -3.99 3.26
N ALA A 103 7.56 -2.84 3.68
CA ALA A 103 8.26 -1.98 4.63
C ALA A 103 7.28 -1.36 5.63
N ARG A 104 7.79 -1.04 6.81
CA ARG A 104 7.10 -0.25 7.82
C ARG A 104 7.95 0.93 8.23
N PHE A 105 7.34 2.10 8.36
CA PHE A 105 8.04 3.32 8.71
C PHE A 105 7.10 4.31 9.40
N ALA A 106 7.67 5.22 10.19
CA ALA A 106 6.89 6.25 10.85
C ALA A 106 6.26 7.20 9.81
N PRO A 107 4.96 7.55 9.93
CA PRO A 107 4.31 8.47 9.01
C PRO A 107 5.05 9.82 8.90
N GLY A 108 5.11 10.37 7.68
CA GLY A 108 5.76 11.65 7.35
C GLY A 108 7.28 11.59 7.21
N THR A 109 7.90 10.41 7.21
CA THR A 109 9.37 10.26 7.17
C THR A 109 9.92 9.79 5.83
N ALA A 110 9.14 9.09 5.02
CA ALA A 110 9.66 8.41 3.83
C ALA A 110 8.71 8.45 2.62
N GLU A 111 7.46 8.89 2.80
CA GLU A 111 6.42 8.90 1.78
C GLU A 111 6.85 9.64 0.51
N ASP A 112 7.37 10.86 0.64
CA ASP A 112 7.82 11.64 -0.53
C ASP A 112 8.97 10.96 -1.28
N ARG A 113 9.87 10.29 -0.55
CA ARG A 113 10.99 9.52 -1.14
C ARG A 113 10.48 8.27 -1.85
N VAL A 114 9.50 7.58 -1.27
CA VAL A 114 8.82 6.45 -1.90
C VAL A 114 8.13 6.89 -3.17
N VAL A 115 7.30 7.93 -3.12
CA VAL A 115 6.55 8.45 -4.27
C VAL A 115 7.51 8.88 -5.38
N ALA A 116 8.62 9.54 -5.04
CA ALA A 116 9.66 9.89 -6.01
C ALA A 116 10.36 8.65 -6.60
N ALA A 117 10.61 7.61 -5.78
CA ALA A 117 11.26 6.38 -6.21
C ALA A 117 10.43 5.56 -7.20
N LEU A 118 9.09 5.70 -7.20
CA LEU A 118 8.20 5.04 -8.17
C LEU A 118 8.58 5.38 -9.62
N GLY A 119 8.95 6.63 -9.90
CA GLY A 119 9.20 7.13 -11.26
C GLY A 119 8.00 6.92 -12.20
N ASP A 120 8.18 7.04 -13.52
CA ASP A 120 7.10 6.95 -14.52
C ASP A 120 6.77 5.52 -15.01
N ASN A 121 7.70 4.56 -14.82
CA ASN A 121 7.65 3.23 -15.44
C ASN A 121 7.72 2.09 -14.41
N GLY A 122 7.07 2.25 -13.27
CA GLY A 122 7.15 1.32 -12.14
C GLY A 122 5.88 0.52 -11.87
N SER A 123 6.06 -0.62 -11.21
CA SER A 123 5.05 -1.52 -10.64
C SER A 123 4.07 -0.81 -9.70
N ALA A 124 2.91 -1.43 -9.41
CA ALA A 124 1.95 -0.82 -8.51
C ALA A 124 2.44 -0.85 -7.06
N VAL A 125 2.16 0.23 -6.33
CA VAL A 125 2.56 0.41 -4.93
C VAL A 125 1.37 0.70 -4.07
N PHE A 126 1.25 -0.03 -2.97
CA PHE A 126 0.29 0.23 -1.91
C PHE A 126 0.99 0.91 -0.75
N LEU A 127 0.48 2.08 -0.38
CA LEU A 127 0.77 2.71 0.91
C LEU A 127 -0.47 2.59 1.78
N VAL A 128 -0.31 2.14 3.02
CA VAL A 128 -1.39 1.93 3.98
C VAL A 128 -1.06 2.66 5.27
N TRP A 129 -1.95 3.55 5.70
CA TRP A 129 -1.90 4.21 7.01
C TRP A 129 -2.99 3.61 7.90
N PRO A 130 -2.64 2.70 8.82
CA PRO A 130 -3.59 2.20 9.80
C PRO A 130 -3.97 3.30 10.78
N GLY A 131 -5.16 3.17 11.36
CA GLY A 131 -5.64 4.10 12.38
C GLY A 131 -6.98 3.65 12.94
N ARG A 132 -7.75 4.61 13.44
CA ARG A 132 -9.12 4.41 13.90
C ARG A 132 -9.98 5.59 13.48
N TRP A 133 -11.09 5.31 12.83
CA TRP A 133 -12.10 6.32 12.54
C TRP A 133 -12.81 6.74 13.85
N PRO A 134 -13.22 8.02 13.99
CA PRO A 134 -14.09 8.41 15.08
C PRO A 134 -15.43 7.68 14.99
N ASP A 135 -16.01 7.31 16.12
CA ASP A 135 -17.37 6.78 16.16
C ASP A 135 -18.38 7.88 15.80
N ARG A 136 -19.11 7.68 14.69
CA ARG A 136 -20.21 8.54 14.21
C ARG A 136 -21.39 7.67 13.80
N PRO A 137 -22.05 6.98 14.75
CA PRO A 137 -23.15 6.06 14.45
C PRO A 137 -24.33 6.75 13.73
N GLU A 138 -24.53 8.05 13.94
CA GLU A 138 -25.51 8.88 13.23
C GLU A 138 -25.26 8.91 11.70
N HIS A 139 -24.01 8.70 11.28
CA HIS A 139 -23.57 8.57 9.89
C HIS A 139 -23.24 7.12 9.51
N GLY A 140 -23.47 6.16 10.42
CA GLY A 140 -23.11 4.76 10.23
C GLY A 140 -21.61 4.55 10.15
N LEU A 141 -20.78 5.31 10.87
CA LEU A 141 -19.33 5.08 10.96
C LEU A 141 -19.01 4.55 12.37
N HIS A 142 -18.33 3.41 12.42
CA HIS A 142 -17.96 2.71 13.65
C HIS A 142 -16.47 2.42 13.63
N GLY A 143 -15.73 3.05 14.55
CA GLY A 143 -14.28 2.96 14.63
C GLY A 143 -13.80 1.57 15.01
N SER A 144 -12.80 1.06 14.31
CA SER A 144 -12.22 -0.27 14.49
C SER A 144 -10.71 -0.28 14.40
N ARG A 145 -10.09 -1.32 14.97
CA ARG A 145 -8.64 -1.56 14.87
C ARG A 145 -8.16 -1.94 13.46
N HIS A 146 -9.09 -2.21 12.54
CA HIS A 146 -8.78 -2.56 11.15
C HIS A 146 -9.02 -1.38 10.21
N ASP A 147 -9.30 -0.19 10.76
CA ASP A 147 -9.47 1.01 9.95
C ASP A 147 -8.12 1.45 9.38
N ALA A 148 -8.14 1.91 8.14
CA ALA A 148 -6.96 2.38 7.45
C ALA A 148 -7.33 3.25 6.25
N VAL A 149 -6.39 4.06 5.80
CA VAL A 149 -6.39 4.65 4.46
C VAL A 149 -5.35 3.91 3.63
N GLN A 150 -5.69 3.60 2.39
CA GLN A 150 -4.76 3.01 1.44
C GLN A 150 -4.71 3.83 0.15
N VAL A 151 -3.51 4.01 -0.40
CA VAL A 151 -3.31 4.49 -1.77
C VAL A 151 -2.71 3.37 -2.59
N ALA A 152 -3.34 3.07 -3.72
CA ALA A 152 -2.84 2.23 -4.78
C ALA A 152 -2.31 3.10 -5.91
N PHE A 153 -0.98 3.20 -6.04
CA PHE A 153 -0.38 3.86 -7.19
C PHE A 153 -0.30 2.88 -8.36
N ARG A 154 -0.83 3.26 -9.52
CA ARG A 154 -0.84 2.45 -10.75
C ARG A 154 -1.52 1.09 -10.64
N GLY A 155 -2.27 0.83 -9.58
CA GLY A 155 -2.93 -0.45 -9.32
C GLY A 155 -4.43 -0.29 -9.11
N ASP A 156 -5.12 -1.42 -9.06
CA ASP A 156 -6.43 -1.54 -8.41
C ASP A 156 -6.25 -2.13 -7.00
N HIS A 157 -7.24 -1.95 -6.12
CA HIS A 157 -7.20 -2.27 -4.69
C HIS A 157 -6.83 -3.73 -4.37
N SER A 158 -7.08 -4.63 -5.31
CA SER A 158 -7.12 -6.07 -5.08
C SER A 158 -5.82 -6.78 -5.46
N ASP A 159 -5.00 -6.19 -6.33
CA ASP A 159 -3.77 -6.84 -6.81
C ASP A 159 -2.76 -5.79 -7.30
N PRO A 160 -1.58 -5.65 -6.66
CA PRO A 160 -0.55 -4.74 -7.12
C PRO A 160 0.12 -5.22 -8.43
N ALA A 161 -0.13 -6.45 -8.88
CA ALA A 161 0.28 -6.92 -10.20
C ALA A 161 -0.62 -6.39 -11.33
N LEU A 162 -1.82 -5.87 -11.02
CA LEU A 162 -2.75 -5.36 -12.03
C LEU A 162 -2.53 -3.86 -12.26
N LEU A 163 -1.71 -3.54 -13.27
CA LEU A 163 -1.45 -2.16 -13.67
C LEU A 163 -2.70 -1.51 -14.30
N SER A 164 -3.17 -0.41 -13.71
CA SER A 164 -4.36 0.33 -14.19
C SER A 164 -4.02 1.67 -14.84
N GLY A 165 -2.75 2.11 -14.76
CA GLY A 165 -2.32 3.45 -15.19
C GLY A 165 -2.95 4.59 -14.38
N ARG A 166 -3.77 4.27 -13.36
CA ARG A 166 -4.46 5.21 -12.47
C ARG A 166 -4.07 4.95 -11.02
N HIS A 167 -4.30 5.94 -10.18
CA HIS A 167 -4.05 5.89 -8.75
C HIS A 167 -5.39 5.91 -8.02
N ALA A 168 -5.59 4.97 -7.09
CA ALA A 168 -6.84 4.82 -6.37
C ALA A 168 -6.62 5.01 -4.86
N VAL A 169 -7.57 5.67 -4.20
CA VAL A 169 -7.58 5.86 -2.75
C VAL A 169 -8.72 5.06 -2.16
N HIS A 170 -8.41 4.29 -1.13
CA HIS A 170 -9.32 3.39 -0.47
C HIS A 170 -9.41 3.71 1.02
N VAL A 171 -10.60 3.53 1.57
CA VAL A 171 -10.81 3.49 3.01
C VAL A 171 -11.12 2.06 3.43
N HIS A 172 -10.49 1.63 4.51
CA HIS A 172 -10.82 0.40 5.22
C HIS A 172 -11.67 0.79 6.42
N VAL A 173 -12.83 0.17 6.54
CA VAL A 173 -13.79 0.44 7.63
C VAL A 173 -14.23 -0.85 8.29
N SER A 174 -14.82 -0.78 9.47
CA SER A 174 -15.48 -1.93 10.08
C SER A 174 -16.68 -2.42 9.25
N LYS A 175 -17.05 -3.71 9.42
CA LYS A 175 -18.27 -4.27 8.81
C LYS A 175 -19.52 -3.46 9.18
N GLU A 176 -19.54 -2.95 10.41
CA GLU A 176 -20.63 -2.19 11.00
C GLU A 176 -20.79 -0.83 10.34
N SER A 177 -19.72 -0.26 9.78
CA SER A 177 -19.79 1.04 9.10
C SER A 177 -20.55 0.98 7.76
N GLY A 178 -20.53 -0.20 7.10
CA GLY A 178 -21.23 -0.42 5.85
C GLY A 178 -20.95 0.64 4.78
N HIS A 179 -21.91 0.86 3.88
CA HIS A 179 -21.79 1.83 2.79
C HIS A 179 -21.88 3.28 3.26
N ARG A 180 -22.76 3.56 4.23
CA ARG A 180 -23.06 4.92 4.70
C ARG A 180 -21.85 5.58 5.37
N GLY A 181 -21.07 4.82 6.16
CA GLY A 181 -19.83 5.32 6.75
C GLY A 181 -18.78 5.68 5.69
N VAL A 182 -18.71 4.91 4.60
CA VAL A 182 -17.80 5.18 3.47
C VAL A 182 -18.20 6.45 2.73
N GLU A 183 -19.50 6.61 2.40
CA GLU A 183 -20.02 7.83 1.78
C GLU A 183 -19.75 9.06 2.64
N TYR A 184 -19.93 8.93 3.96
CA TYR A 184 -19.63 10.00 4.91
C TYR A 184 -18.15 10.39 4.87
N LEU A 185 -17.23 9.42 4.93
CA LEU A 185 -15.79 9.69 4.84
C LEU A 185 -15.40 10.34 3.51
N ALA A 186 -15.94 9.84 2.40
CA ALA A 186 -15.71 10.41 1.08
C ALA A 186 -16.16 11.87 1.02
N ALA A 187 -17.38 12.15 1.49
CA ALA A 187 -17.93 13.51 1.54
C ALA A 187 -17.09 14.45 2.42
N GLN A 188 -16.63 14.00 3.59
CA GLN A 188 -15.76 14.80 4.47
C GLN A 188 -14.41 15.12 3.83
N ALA A 189 -13.90 14.21 3.01
CA ALA A 189 -12.64 14.40 2.31
C ALA A 189 -12.80 15.19 0.99
N GLY A 190 -14.02 15.62 0.65
CA GLY A 190 -14.32 16.38 -0.57
C GLY A 190 -14.29 15.53 -1.85
N VAL A 191 -14.47 14.22 -1.71
CA VAL A 191 -14.57 13.28 -2.82
C VAL A 191 -16.00 12.80 -2.94
N HIS A 192 -16.55 12.93 -4.14
CA HIS A 192 -17.84 12.34 -4.48
C HIS A 192 -17.56 10.99 -5.15
N PRO A 193 -18.03 9.87 -4.57
CA PRO A 193 -17.92 8.56 -5.22
C PRO A 193 -18.69 8.51 -6.55
#